data_AF-A0A7C6HPX1-F1
#
_entry.id   AF-A0A7C6HPX1-F1
#
_cell.length_a   1.000
_cell.length_b   1.000
_cell.length_c   1.000
_cell.angle_alpha   90.00
_cell.angle_beta   90.00
_cell.angle_gamma   90.00
#
_symmetry.space_group_name_H-M   'P 1'
#
loop_
_entity.id
_entity.type
_entity.pdbx_description
1 polymer ?
#
loop_
_entity_poly.entity_id
_entity_poly.type
_entity_poly.pdbx_seq_one_letter_code
_entity_poly.pdbx_strand_id
1 'polypeptide(L)'
;MTRPPRSARPAPTIGDIVDEVTGGTMPVRFTAYDGSAAGPPDSPLRLHLRTERGAAYLVTAPGDLGLARAYVSGDLEPSGVHPGDPHDLLVALASMRFRRPTPARAAAVLRALGLRGVLPPEPP
;
A
#
# COMPACT_ATOMS: atom_id res chain seq x y z
N MET A 1 -43.84 0.42 4.41
CA MET A 1 -42.53 -0.16 4.79
C MET A 1 -41.44 0.52 3.97
N THR A 2 -40.79 1.56 4.52
CA THR A 2 -39.72 2.29 3.83
C THR A 2 -38.41 1.50 3.95
N ARG A 3 -37.85 1.08 2.81
CA ARG A 3 -36.54 0.41 2.75
C ARG A 3 -35.46 1.41 3.20
N PRO A 4 -34.61 1.08 4.19
CA PRO A 4 -33.57 2.01 4.62
C PRO A 4 -32.60 2.29 3.45
N PRO A 5 -32.03 3.51 3.33
CA PRO A 5 -31.01 3.78 2.33
C PRO A 5 -29.81 2.85 2.59
N ARG A 6 -29.38 2.11 1.55
CA ARG A 6 -28.09 1.40 1.60
C ARG A 6 -27.02 2.48 1.77
N SER A 7 -26.44 2.59 2.96
CA SER A 7 -25.24 3.39 3.18
C SER A 7 -24.19 2.92 2.18
N ALA A 8 -23.86 3.76 1.20
CA ALA A 8 -22.76 3.49 0.29
C ALA A 8 -21.51 3.36 1.15
N ARG A 9 -20.86 2.19 1.12
CA ARG A 9 -19.56 2.04 1.80
C ARG A 9 -18.60 3.06 1.18
N PRO A 10 -17.84 3.81 1.99
CA PRO A 10 -16.77 4.66 1.48
C PRO A 10 -15.87 3.86 0.52
N ALA A 11 -15.29 4.55 -0.46
CA ALA A 11 -14.27 3.93 -1.30
C ALA A 11 -13.13 3.40 -0.41
N PRO A 12 -12.53 2.25 -0.73
CA PRO A 12 -11.41 1.71 0.03
C PRO A 12 -10.24 2.70 0.01
N THR A 13 -9.62 2.92 1.18
CA THR A 13 -8.41 3.74 1.34
C THR A 13 -7.17 2.96 0.93
N ILE A 14 -6.02 3.63 0.79
CA ILE A 14 -4.75 2.95 0.46
C ILE A 14 -4.37 1.95 1.56
N GLY A 15 -4.58 2.29 2.83
CA GLY A 15 -4.35 1.41 3.97
C GLY A 15 -5.19 0.13 3.90
N ASP A 16 -6.49 0.23 3.57
CA ASP A 16 -7.37 -0.94 3.42
C ASP A 16 -6.85 -1.90 2.35
N ILE A 17 -6.29 -1.35 1.27
CA ILE A 17 -5.77 -2.11 0.14
C ILE A 17 -4.48 -2.82 0.53
N VAL A 18 -3.58 -2.11 1.21
CA VAL A 18 -2.33 -2.67 1.69
C VAL A 18 -2.57 -3.77 2.71
N ASP A 19 -3.51 -3.60 3.64
CA ASP A 19 -3.91 -4.66 4.57
C ASP A 19 -4.47 -5.88 3.83
N GLU A 20 -5.32 -5.70 2.79
CA GLU A 20 -5.86 -6.83 2.02
C GLU A 20 -4.75 -7.59 1.27
N VAL A 21 -3.87 -6.87 0.59
CA VAL A 21 -2.77 -7.44 -0.20
C VAL A 21 -1.72 -8.11 0.70
N THR A 22 -1.50 -7.62 1.91
CA THR A 22 -0.58 -8.25 2.87
C THR A 22 -1.27 -9.26 3.79
N GLY A 23 -2.58 -9.47 3.64
CA GLY A 23 -3.38 -10.34 4.50
C GLY A 23 -3.43 -9.89 5.97
N GLY A 24 -3.25 -8.59 6.23
CA GLY A 24 -3.21 -7.99 7.56
C GLY A 24 -1.95 -8.31 8.36
N THR A 25 -0.97 -8.99 7.75
CA THR A 25 0.27 -9.39 8.41
C THR A 25 1.43 -8.53 7.93
N MET A 26 1.47 -7.29 8.40
CA MET A 26 2.59 -6.38 8.16
C MET A 26 3.53 -6.35 9.37
N PRO A 27 4.83 -6.60 9.19
CA PRO A 27 5.82 -6.43 10.27
C PRO A 27 6.15 -4.95 10.51
N VAL A 28 5.76 -4.07 9.60
CA VAL A 28 6.02 -2.62 9.64
C VAL A 28 4.71 -1.85 9.73
N ARG A 29 4.76 -0.64 10.31
CA ARG A 29 3.65 0.31 10.24
C ARG A 29 3.67 0.97 8.87
N PHE A 30 2.60 0.81 8.09
CA PHE A 30 2.42 1.50 6.83
C PHE A 30 1.52 2.72 7.00
N THR A 31 1.87 3.82 6.34
CA THR A 31 1.05 5.05 6.25
C THR A 31 1.07 5.58 4.83
N ALA A 32 0.03 6.30 4.41
CA ALA A 32 -0.05 6.89 3.08
C ALA A 32 -0.44 8.37 3.11
N TYR A 33 -0.20 9.06 1.98
CA TYR A 33 -0.52 10.47 1.79
C TYR A 33 -2.02 10.80 1.90
N ASP A 34 -2.91 9.82 1.78
CA ASP A 34 -4.36 9.95 2.01
C ASP A 34 -4.73 9.92 3.51
N GLY A 35 -3.75 9.81 4.40
CA GLY A 35 -3.91 9.74 5.85
C GLY A 35 -4.26 8.33 6.36
N SER A 36 -4.39 7.35 5.48
CA SER A 36 -4.68 5.96 5.86
C SER A 36 -3.42 5.24 6.36
N ALA A 37 -3.63 4.13 7.06
CA ALA A 37 -2.56 3.33 7.63
C ALA A 37 -2.91 1.84 7.72
N ALA A 38 -1.89 0.99 7.74
CA ALA A 38 -1.98 -0.46 7.81
C ALA A 38 -0.89 -1.02 8.75
N GLY A 39 -1.11 -2.21 9.31
CA GLY A 39 -0.18 -2.85 10.24
C GLY A 39 -0.10 -2.24 11.67
N PRO A 40 0.77 -2.78 12.54
CA PRO A 40 0.80 -2.46 13.97
C PRO A 40 1.18 -0.99 14.23
N PRO A 41 0.41 -0.23 15.05
CA PRO A 41 0.67 1.19 15.28
C PRO A 41 2.00 1.44 16.01
N ASP A 42 2.41 0.51 16.87
CA ASP A 42 3.63 0.61 17.69
C ASP A 42 4.87 -0.02 17.01
N SER A 43 4.80 -0.33 15.71
CA SER A 43 5.95 -0.91 15.03
C SER A 43 7.12 0.09 15.00
N PRO A 44 8.34 -0.34 15.39
CA PRO A 44 9.53 0.51 15.33
C PRO A 44 9.89 0.85 13.87
N LEU A 45 9.62 -0.08 12.95
CA LEU A 45 9.82 0.06 11.51
C LEU A 45 8.57 0.65 10.87
N ARG A 46 8.74 1.73 10.11
CA ARG A 46 7.62 2.37 9.42
C ARG A 46 7.94 2.66 7.97
N LEU A 47 6.90 2.61 7.15
CA LEU A 47 6.92 2.95 5.75
C LEU A 47 5.87 4.01 5.48
N HIS A 48 6.28 5.11 4.85
CA HIS A 48 5.38 6.17 4.43
C HIS A 48 5.32 6.24 2.90
N LEU A 49 4.12 6.02 2.34
CA LEU A 49 3.84 6.20 0.94
C LEU A 49 3.55 7.66 0.63
N ARG A 50 4.48 8.30 -0.08
CA ARG A 50 4.48 9.76 -0.29
C ARG A 50 3.64 10.22 -1.48
N THR A 51 3.45 9.36 -2.49
CA THR A 51 2.94 9.78 -3.79
C THR A 51 1.89 8.84 -4.36
N GLU A 52 1.00 9.39 -5.19
CA GLU A 52 0.04 8.62 -5.99
C GLU A 52 0.76 7.63 -6.93
N ARG A 53 1.93 8.02 -7.44
CA ARG A 53 2.78 7.17 -8.29
C ARG A 53 3.24 5.91 -7.54
N GLY A 54 3.67 6.04 -6.28
CA GLY A 54 4.02 4.89 -5.45
C GLY A 54 2.83 3.96 -5.24
N ALA A 55 1.63 4.52 -5.03
CA ALA A 55 0.40 3.72 -4.90
C ALA A 55 0.13 2.90 -6.17
N ALA A 56 0.36 3.49 -7.35
CA ALA A 56 0.23 2.81 -8.62
C ALA A 56 1.18 1.59 -8.71
N TYR A 57 2.43 1.70 -8.26
CA TYR A 57 3.34 0.56 -8.23
C TYR A 57 2.83 -0.58 -7.33
N LEU A 58 2.32 -0.26 -6.13
CA LEU A 58 1.77 -1.26 -5.19
C LEU A 58 0.59 -2.05 -5.77
N VAL A 59 -0.24 -1.40 -6.60
CA VAL A 59 -1.47 -1.99 -7.13
C VAL A 59 -1.25 -2.72 -8.46
N THR A 60 -0.37 -2.19 -9.31
CA THR A 60 -0.16 -2.67 -10.68
C THR A 60 0.89 -3.77 -10.77
N ALA A 61 1.82 -3.85 -9.83
CA ALA A 61 2.91 -4.82 -9.86
C ALA A 61 2.56 -6.10 -9.07
N PRO A 62 2.94 -7.28 -9.57
CA PRO A 62 2.71 -8.53 -8.85
C PRO A 62 3.66 -8.68 -7.66
N GLY A 63 3.12 -9.11 -6.51
CA GLY A 63 3.93 -9.50 -5.35
C GLY A 63 4.62 -8.32 -4.67
N ASP A 64 5.90 -8.51 -4.33
CA ASP A 64 6.79 -7.54 -3.69
C ASP A 64 7.36 -6.49 -4.65
N LEU A 65 7.27 -6.73 -5.97
CA LEU A 65 7.82 -5.84 -7.00
C LEU A 65 7.26 -4.42 -6.92
N GLY A 66 5.98 -4.26 -6.54
CA GLY A 66 5.37 -2.94 -6.39
C GLY A 66 5.99 -2.14 -5.26
N LEU A 67 6.26 -2.80 -4.15
CA LEU A 67 6.92 -2.22 -3.00
C LEU A 67 8.37 -1.85 -3.33
N ALA A 68 9.09 -2.77 -4.00
CA ALA A 68 10.46 -2.54 -4.43
C ALA A 68 10.57 -1.34 -5.37
N ARG A 69 9.69 -1.24 -6.37
CA ARG A 69 9.67 -0.10 -7.31
C ARG A 69 9.37 1.20 -6.59
N ALA A 70 8.34 1.24 -5.76
CA ALA A 70 8.02 2.45 -5.02
C ALA A 70 9.16 2.88 -4.07
N TYR A 71 9.87 1.94 -3.44
CA TYR A 71 11.04 2.23 -2.61
C TYR A 71 12.20 2.81 -3.43
N VAL A 72 12.59 2.13 -4.52
CA VAL A 72 13.71 2.57 -5.39
C VAL A 72 13.40 3.91 -6.06
N SER A 73 12.14 4.14 -6.45
CA SER A 73 11.68 5.40 -7.05
C SER A 73 11.54 6.55 -6.03
N GLY A 74 11.80 6.32 -4.74
CA GLY A 74 11.71 7.33 -3.68
C GLY A 74 10.27 7.70 -3.28
N ASP A 75 9.29 6.91 -3.71
CA ASP A 75 7.87 7.09 -3.39
C ASP A 75 7.49 6.45 -2.04
N LEU A 76 8.35 5.60 -1.49
CA LEU A 76 8.17 4.87 -0.25
C LEU A 76 9.33 5.15 0.70
N GLU A 77 9.05 5.93 1.75
CA GLU A 77 10.05 6.45 2.68
C GLU A 77 10.08 5.61 3.96
N PRO A 78 11.24 5.01 4.29
CA PRO A 78 11.39 4.27 5.53
C PRO A 78 11.72 5.19 6.72
N SER A 79 11.25 4.80 7.90
CA SER A 79 11.71 5.38 9.17
C SER A 79 11.84 4.30 10.24
N GLY A 80 12.64 4.60 11.27
CA GLY A 80 13.00 3.62 12.30
C GLY A 80 14.16 2.71 11.93
N VAL A 81 14.81 2.97 10.79
CA VAL A 81 16.10 2.39 10.38
C VAL A 81 17.11 3.49 10.10
N HIS A 82 18.39 3.14 10.18
CA HIS A 82 19.45 4.07 9.81
C HIS A 82 19.46 4.27 8.28
N PRO A 83 19.56 5.50 7.75
CA PRO A 83 19.52 5.75 6.31
C PRO A 83 20.62 5.02 5.52
N GLY A 84 21.79 4.82 6.15
CA GLY A 84 22.91 4.06 5.58
C GLY A 84 22.89 2.55 5.87
N ASP A 85 21.91 2.07 6.64
CA ASP A 85 21.76 0.64 6.96
C ASP A 85 20.27 0.24 7.00
N PRO A 86 19.65 0.03 5.82
CA PRO A 86 18.27 -0.40 5.72
C PRO A 86 18.09 -1.91 5.92
N HIS A 87 19.10 -2.65 6.39
CA HIS A 87 19.07 -4.12 6.44
C HIS A 87 17.83 -4.64 7.18
N ASP A 88 17.54 -4.12 8.37
CA ASP A 88 16.40 -4.58 9.18
C ASP A 88 15.06 -4.34 8.48
N LEU A 89 14.93 -3.21 7.78
CA LEU A 89 13.77 -2.94 6.95
C LEU A 89 13.66 -4.00 5.86
N LEU A 90 14.71 -4.22 5.07
CA LEU A 90 14.69 -5.16 3.94
C LEU A 90 14.35 -6.58 4.38
N VAL A 91 14.87 -7.04 5.52
CA VAL A 91 14.52 -8.33 6.12
C VAL A 91 13.04 -8.37 6.49
N ALA A 92 12.52 -7.32 7.11
CA ALA A 92 11.09 -7.23 7.41
C ALA A 92 10.24 -7.28 6.13
N LEU A 93 10.64 -6.57 5.07
CA LEU A 93 9.90 -6.59 3.80
C LEU A 93 9.94 -7.96 3.12
N ALA A 94 11.09 -8.63 3.13
CA ALA A 94 11.27 -9.97 2.58
C ALA A 94 10.42 -11.03 3.31
N SER A 95 10.06 -10.79 4.58
CA SER A 95 9.17 -11.69 5.33
C SER A 95 7.69 -11.53 4.99
N MET A 96 7.31 -10.46 4.28
CA MET A 96 5.91 -10.21 3.93
C MET A 96 5.39 -11.20 2.90
N ARG A 97 4.15 -11.64 3.10
CA ARG A 97 3.45 -12.51 2.16
C ARG A 97 2.38 -11.72 1.44
N PHE A 98 2.62 -11.47 0.15
CA PHE A 98 1.67 -10.79 -0.72
C PHE A 98 0.63 -11.78 -1.25
N ARG A 99 -0.64 -11.43 -1.09
CA ARG A 99 -1.80 -12.09 -1.66
C ARG A 99 -2.32 -11.24 -2.81
N ARG A 100 -2.75 -11.89 -3.88
CA ARG A 100 -3.41 -11.18 -4.98
C ARG A 100 -4.80 -10.72 -4.52
N PRO A 101 -5.13 -9.42 -4.64
CA PRO A 101 -6.47 -8.94 -4.37
C PRO A 101 -7.44 -9.52 -5.40
N THR A 102 -8.72 -9.64 -5.03
CA THR A 102 -9.74 -10.11 -5.98
C THR A 102 -9.92 -9.09 -7.12
N PRO A 103 -10.29 -9.52 -8.36
CA PRO A 103 -10.49 -8.59 -9.48
C PRO A 103 -11.49 -7.47 -9.18
N ALA A 104 -12.56 -7.79 -8.44
CA ALA A 104 -13.57 -6.81 -8.02
C ALA A 104 -12.99 -5.73 -7.08
N ARG A 105 -12.02 -6.11 -6.24
CA ARG A 105 -11.37 -5.19 -5.32
C ARG A 105 -10.30 -4.37 -6.02
N ALA A 106 -9.47 -4.98 -6.86
CA ALA A 106 -8.56 -4.25 -7.74
C ALA A 106 -9.31 -3.18 -8.52
N ALA A 107 -10.47 -3.49 -9.13
CA ALA A 107 -11.31 -2.51 -9.80
C ALA A 107 -11.91 -1.43 -8.88
N ALA A 108 -12.08 -1.69 -7.58
CA ALA A 108 -12.48 -0.68 -6.61
C ALA A 108 -11.31 0.26 -6.26
N VAL A 109 -10.11 -0.30 -6.10
CA VAL A 109 -8.86 0.46 -5.91
C VAL A 109 -8.57 1.38 -7.08
N LEU A 110 -8.62 0.84 -8.30
CA LEU A 110 -8.38 1.61 -9.52
C LEU A 110 -9.38 2.76 -9.67
N ARG A 111 -10.63 2.58 -9.21
CA ARG A 111 -11.63 3.65 -9.18
C ARG A 111 -11.38 4.68 -8.09
N ALA A 112 -10.86 4.27 -6.94
CA ALA A 112 -10.52 5.16 -5.84
C ALA A 112 -9.28 6.04 -6.16
N LEU A 113 -8.27 5.47 -6.81
CA LEU A 113 -7.06 6.17 -7.25
C LEU A 113 -7.28 7.09 -8.46
N GLY A 114 -8.39 6.91 -9.19
CA GLY A 114 -8.69 7.65 -10.43
C GLY A 114 -7.77 7.27 -11.60
N LEU A 115 -8.20 7.55 -12.83
CA LEU A 115 -7.54 7.09 -14.07
C LEU A 115 -6.06 7.49 -14.22
N ARG A 116 -5.59 8.52 -13.50
CA ARG A 116 -4.18 8.97 -13.52
C ARG A 116 -3.28 8.13 -12.60
N GLY A 117 -3.80 7.51 -11.55
CA GLY A 117 -3.06 6.65 -10.63
C GLY A 117 -2.96 5.17 -11.07
N VAL A 118 -3.44 4.84 -12.27
CA VAL A 118 -3.56 3.45 -12.79
C VAL A 118 -2.55 3.13 -13.89
N LEU A 119 -1.99 4.15 -14.54
CA LEU A 119 -0.93 3.91 -15.51
C LEU A 119 0.27 3.33 -14.75
N PRO A 120 0.78 2.15 -15.15
CA PRO A 120 2.04 1.66 -14.63
C PRO A 120 3.04 2.79 -14.79
N PRO A 121 3.60 3.33 -13.71
CA PRO A 121 4.56 4.40 -13.86
C PRO A 121 5.76 3.85 -14.62
N GLU A 122 6.40 4.70 -15.42
CA GLU A 122 7.60 4.31 -16.13
C GLU A 122 8.63 3.72 -15.13
N PRO A 123 9.29 2.60 -15.46
CA PRO A 123 10.37 2.10 -14.63
C PRO A 123 11.44 3.18 -14.44
N PRO A 124 12.05 3.31 -13.24
CA PRO A 124 13.20 4.19 -13.03
C PRO A 124 14.43 3.78 -13.84
#